data_AF-A0A835YGJ2-F1
#
_entry.id   AF-A0A835YGJ2-F1
#
_cell.length_a   1.000
_cell.length_b   1.000
_cell.length_c   1.000
_cell.angle_alpha   90.00
_cell.angle_beta   90.00
_cell.angle_gamma   90.00
#
_symmetry.space_group_name_H-M   'P 1'
#
loop_
_entity.id
_entity.type
_entity.pdbx_description
1 polymer ?
#
loop_
_entity_poly.entity_id
_entity_poly.type
_entity_poly.pdbx_seq_one_letter_code
_entity_poly.pdbx_strand_id
1 'polypeptide(L)'
;MGGGHHHAPAVPEPSYAKHLAKPSGLCPEGFFYNREIWYPHGGFYCDPKGWRKNTLFALGAIGGLMYLTFQYSTANEVRHMAPKGWIPSLMWNSNVPDPVDFRGRKLGRDGKLPEAEHH
;
A
#
# COMPACT_ATOMS: atom_id res chain seq x y z
N MET A 1 15.47 -45.79 46.60
CA MET A 1 16.25 -45.99 45.37
C MET A 1 16.15 -44.72 44.54
N GLY A 2 17.19 -43.88 44.54
CA GLY A 2 17.21 -42.61 43.82
C GLY A 2 17.83 -42.79 42.44
N GLY A 3 17.01 -42.68 41.40
CA GLY A 3 17.48 -42.66 40.02
C GLY A 3 18.14 -41.33 39.73
N GLY A 4 19.47 -41.30 39.73
CA GLY A 4 20.24 -40.16 39.25
C GLY A 4 20.03 -40.03 37.75
N HIS A 5 19.26 -39.02 37.34
CA HIS A 5 19.32 -38.54 35.96
C HIS A 5 20.73 -38.01 35.73
N HIS A 6 21.55 -38.78 35.02
CA HIS A 6 22.81 -38.30 34.50
C HIS A 6 22.48 -37.18 33.50
N HIS A 7 22.57 -35.93 33.96
CA HIS A 7 22.61 -34.79 33.06
C HIS A 7 23.84 -34.98 32.18
N ALA A 8 23.64 -35.24 30.89
CA ALA A 8 24.72 -35.16 29.92
C ALA A 8 25.43 -33.81 30.11
N PRO A 9 26.77 -33.75 30.06
CA PRO A 9 27.47 -32.47 30.14
C PRO A 9 26.95 -31.57 29.04
N ALA A 10 26.67 -30.30 29.36
CA ALA A 10 26.24 -29.32 28.37
C ALA A 10 27.24 -29.36 27.21
N VAL A 11 26.75 -29.75 26.01
CA VAL A 11 27.57 -29.77 24.81
C VAL A 11 28.09 -28.33 24.62
N PRO A 12 29.40 -28.13 24.43
CA PRO A 12 29.93 -26.79 24.20
C PRO A 12 29.24 -26.19 22.97
N GLU A 13 28.78 -24.95 23.08
CA GLU A 13 28.10 -24.29 21.97
C GLU A 13 29.00 -24.33 20.72
N PRO A 14 28.46 -24.72 19.56
CA PRO A 14 29.26 -24.77 18.34
C PRO A 14 29.73 -23.36 17.98
N SER A 15 30.93 -23.23 17.40
CA SER A 15 31.57 -21.94 17.13
C SER A 15 30.73 -20.98 16.27
N TYR A 16 29.81 -21.51 15.47
CA TYR A 16 28.90 -20.74 14.62
C TYR A 16 27.66 -20.21 15.34
N ALA A 17 27.36 -20.66 16.57
CA ALA A 17 26.16 -20.27 17.31
C ALA A 17 26.05 -18.75 17.50
N LYS A 18 27.19 -18.06 17.67
CA LYS A 18 27.27 -16.59 17.79
C LYS A 18 26.78 -15.82 16.55
N HIS A 19 26.78 -16.48 15.39
CA HIS A 19 26.33 -15.91 14.13
C HIS A 19 24.85 -16.22 13.85
N LEU A 20 24.18 -17.01 14.69
CA LEU A 20 22.77 -17.31 14.51
C LEU A 20 21.90 -16.15 14.97
N ALA A 21 20.82 -15.91 14.24
CA ALA A 21 19.80 -14.96 14.64
C ALA A 21 19.03 -15.47 15.87
N LYS A 22 18.57 -14.53 16.69
CA LYS A 22 17.64 -14.86 17.78
C LYS A 22 16.33 -15.37 17.15
N PRO A 23 15.75 -16.47 17.65
CA PRO A 23 14.49 -16.97 17.11
C PRO A 23 13.39 -15.91 17.27
N SER A 24 12.77 -15.52 16.17
CA SER A 24 11.54 -14.73 16.17
C SER A 24 10.36 -15.64 16.52
N GLY A 25 9.28 -15.10 17.11
CA GLY A 25 8.05 -15.87 17.34
C GLY A 25 7.36 -16.39 16.07
N LEU A 26 7.79 -15.92 14.90
CA LEU A 26 7.34 -16.39 13.58
C LEU A 26 8.13 -17.60 13.06
N CYS A 27 9.27 -17.92 13.67
CA CYS A 27 10.21 -18.92 13.19
C CYS A 27 9.83 -20.31 13.74
N PRO A 28 9.82 -21.37 12.91
CA PRO A 28 9.66 -22.74 13.38
C PRO A 28 10.74 -23.12 14.41
N GLU A 29 10.40 -24.03 15.32
CA GLU A 29 11.36 -24.58 16.27
C GLU A 29 12.49 -25.32 15.54
N GLY A 30 13.74 -25.10 15.97
CA GLY A 30 14.92 -25.73 15.35
C GLY A 30 15.38 -25.12 14.03
N PHE A 31 14.72 -24.06 13.54
CA PHE A 31 15.20 -23.32 12.36
C PHE A 31 16.22 -22.25 12.76
N PHE A 32 17.40 -22.32 12.15
CA PHE A 32 18.51 -21.40 12.41
C PHE A 32 18.99 -20.75 11.12
N TYR A 33 19.28 -19.46 11.17
CA TYR A 33 19.85 -18.72 10.04
C TYR A 33 20.90 -17.71 10.51
N ASN A 34 21.83 -17.36 9.63
CA ASN A 34 22.90 -16.41 9.94
C ASN A 34 22.35 -14.97 9.98
N ARG A 35 22.56 -14.27 11.09
CA ARG A 35 22.11 -12.90 11.34
C ARG A 35 22.87 -11.84 10.55
N GLU A 36 24.06 -12.17 10.05
CA GLU A 36 24.94 -11.24 9.34
C GLU A 36 24.57 -11.11 7.86
N ILE A 37 23.77 -12.04 7.34
CA ILE A 37 23.32 -12.00 5.96
C ILE A 37 22.16 -11.00 5.84
N TRP A 38 22.41 -9.91 5.12
CA TRP A 38 21.39 -8.92 4.82
C TRP A 38 20.71 -9.24 3.48
N TYR A 39 19.38 -9.15 3.47
CA TYR A 39 18.57 -9.27 2.27
C TYR A 39 17.70 -8.02 2.10
N PRO A 40 17.51 -7.53 0.86
CA PRO A 40 16.71 -6.32 0.62
C PRO A 40 15.25 -6.48 1.02
N HIS A 41 14.73 -7.71 1.07
CA HIS A 41 13.36 -8.04 1.47
C HIS A 41 13.22 -8.46 2.94
N GLY A 42 14.29 -8.35 3.74
CA GLY A 42 14.30 -8.64 5.18
C GLY A 42 14.91 -9.99 5.58
N GLY A 43 14.92 -11.00 4.69
CA GLY A 43 15.45 -12.34 4.97
C GLY A 43 14.41 -13.31 5.55
N PHE A 44 14.80 -14.14 6.51
CA PHE A 44 13.97 -15.21 7.07
C PHE A 44 13.16 -14.74 8.29
N TYR A 45 11.83 -14.93 8.25
CA TYR A 45 10.91 -14.69 9.37
C TYR A 45 11.05 -13.31 10.05
N CYS A 46 11.13 -12.27 9.24
CA CYS A 46 11.43 -10.91 9.71
C CYS A 46 10.29 -10.33 10.54
N ASP A 47 10.57 -10.02 11.80
CA ASP A 47 9.64 -9.28 12.68
C ASP A 47 10.32 -8.01 13.24
N PRO A 48 10.50 -6.97 12.40
CA PRO A 48 11.10 -5.73 12.88
C PRO A 48 10.13 -5.02 13.84
N LYS A 49 10.62 -4.65 15.02
CA LYS A 49 9.83 -3.99 16.08
C LYS A 49 9.03 -2.76 15.61
N GLY A 50 9.49 -2.08 14.56
CA GLY A 50 8.89 -0.86 14.01
C GLY A 50 8.00 -1.05 12.77
N TRP A 51 7.61 -2.28 12.40
CA TRP A 51 6.94 -2.56 11.12
C TRP A 51 5.72 -1.66 10.87
N ARG A 52 4.85 -1.46 11.87
CA ARG A 52 3.63 -0.64 11.74
C ARG A 52 3.94 0.80 11.33
N LYS A 53 4.93 1.40 11.99
CA LYS A 53 5.34 2.78 11.74
C LYS A 53 5.96 2.91 10.34
N ASN A 54 6.79 1.94 9.95
CA ASN A 54 7.42 1.94 8.62
C ASN A 54 6.37 1.75 7.52
N THR A 55 5.39 0.87 7.71
CA THR A 55 4.27 0.69 6.78
C THR A 55 3.43 1.96 6.68
N LEU A 56 3.17 2.64 7.79
CA LEU A 56 2.43 3.91 7.78
C LEU A 56 3.17 4.98 6.96
N PHE A 57 4.49 5.11 7.14
CA PHE A 57 5.29 6.04 6.34
C PHE A 57 5.30 5.67 4.86
N ALA A 58 5.45 4.38 4.53
CA ALA A 58 5.44 3.92 3.14
C ALA A 58 4.08 4.22 2.46
N LEU A 59 2.97 3.88 3.13
CA LEU A 59 1.64 4.18 2.62
C LEU A 59 1.38 5.68 2.51
N GLY A 60 1.85 6.47 3.48
CA GLY A 60 1.76 7.94 3.43
C GLY A 60 2.52 8.52 2.24
N ALA A 61 3.75 8.05 1.99
CA ALA A 61 4.56 8.50 0.86
C ALA A 61 3.92 8.11 -0.49
N ILE A 62 3.47 6.86 -0.62
CA ILE A 62 2.77 6.39 -1.83
C ILE A 62 1.49 7.19 -2.05
N GLY A 63 0.66 7.35 -1.01
CA GLY A 63 -0.58 8.11 -1.09
C GLY A 63 -0.35 9.57 -1.48
N GLY A 64 0.70 10.22 -0.93
CA GLY A 64 1.09 11.57 -1.31
C GLY A 64 1.50 11.66 -2.78
N LEU A 65 2.32 10.73 -3.26
CA LEU A 65 2.74 10.70 -4.68
C LEU A 65 1.55 10.45 -5.61
N MET A 66 0.66 9.52 -5.25
CA MET A 66 -0.56 9.23 -6.03
C MET A 66 -1.47 10.46 -6.09
N TYR A 67 -1.65 11.18 -5.00
CA TYR A 67 -2.45 12.41 -4.97
C TYR A 67 -1.87 13.49 -5.90
N LEU A 68 -0.56 13.75 -5.82
CA LEU A 68 0.11 14.72 -6.69
C LEU A 68 0.01 14.32 -8.17
N THR A 69 0.20 13.03 -8.45
CA THR A 69 0.10 12.48 -9.81
C THR A 69 -1.32 12.60 -10.34
N PHE A 70 -2.32 12.33 -9.50
CA PHE A 70 -3.72 12.49 -9.83
C PHE A 70 -4.06 13.95 -10.14
N GLN A 71 -3.63 14.90 -9.30
CA GLN A 71 -3.85 16.34 -9.55
C GLN A 71 -3.17 16.81 -10.84
N TYR A 72 -1.95 16.36 -11.10
CA TYR A 72 -1.28 16.64 -12.36
C TYR A 72 -2.05 16.05 -13.55
N SER A 73 -2.51 14.80 -13.43
CA SER A 73 -3.27 14.12 -14.47
C SER A 73 -4.58 14.85 -14.81
N THR A 74 -5.38 15.21 -13.79
CA THR A 74 -6.65 15.92 -13.99
C THR A 74 -6.45 17.32 -14.59
N ALA A 75 -5.39 18.02 -14.20
CA ALA A 75 -5.06 19.33 -14.76
C ALA A 75 -4.65 19.28 -16.25
N ASN A 76 -4.08 18.16 -16.70
CA ASN A 76 -3.62 17.98 -18.08
C ASN A 76 -4.60 17.22 -18.97
N GLU A 77 -5.64 16.60 -18.40
CA GLU A 77 -6.60 15.81 -19.17
C GLU A 77 -7.51 16.74 -20.01
N VAL A 78 -7.39 16.62 -21.34
CA VAL A 78 -8.21 17.33 -22.32
C VAL A 78 -9.16 16.34 -23.02
N ARG A 79 -10.44 16.70 -23.13
CA ARG A 79 -11.44 15.94 -23.88
C ARG A 79 -11.96 16.77 -25.05
N HIS A 80 -11.81 16.23 -26.27
CA HIS A 80 -12.30 16.89 -27.49
C HIS A 80 -13.82 16.81 -27.67
N MET A 81 -14.47 15.84 -27.01
CA MET A 81 -15.91 15.64 -27.08
C MET A 81 -16.51 15.69 -25.68
N ALA A 82 -17.69 16.30 -25.58
CA ALA A 82 -18.49 16.27 -24.38
C ALA A 82 -18.99 14.83 -24.11
N PRO A 83 -19.04 14.40 -22.84
CA PRO A 83 -19.63 13.12 -22.47
C PRO A 83 -21.14 13.12 -22.74
N LYS A 84 -21.67 11.95 -23.14
CA LYS A 84 -23.11 11.73 -23.34
C LYS A 84 -23.75 11.34 -22.01
N GLY A 85 -24.20 12.34 -21.25
CA GLY A 85 -24.69 12.21 -19.89
C GLY A 85 -23.60 12.40 -18.84
N TRP A 86 -24.01 12.40 -17.57
CA TRP A 86 -23.11 12.60 -16.44
C TRP A 86 -22.16 11.40 -16.25
N ILE A 87 -20.89 11.70 -15.96
CA ILE A 87 -19.88 10.71 -15.59
C ILE A 87 -19.15 11.15 -14.31
N PRO A 88 -18.70 10.21 -13.46
CA PRO A 88 -18.03 10.55 -12.20
C PRO A 88 -16.78 11.42 -12.37
N SER A 89 -16.06 11.29 -13.48
CA SER A 89 -14.85 12.09 -13.70
C SER A 89 -15.07 13.59 -13.85
N LEU A 90 -16.30 14.03 -14.07
CA LEU A 90 -16.68 15.45 -14.01
C LEU A 90 -16.51 16.06 -12.61
N MET A 91 -16.50 15.24 -11.55
CA MET A 91 -16.36 15.72 -10.17
C MET A 91 -14.96 16.25 -9.86
N TRP A 92 -13.94 15.75 -10.56
CA TRP A 92 -12.53 16.05 -10.26
C TRP A 92 -11.73 16.57 -11.46
N ASN A 93 -12.29 16.55 -12.67
CA ASN A 93 -11.71 17.23 -13.82
C ASN A 93 -12.59 18.40 -14.26
N SER A 94 -12.15 19.60 -13.91
CA SER A 94 -12.79 20.87 -14.25
C SER A 94 -12.60 21.30 -15.72
N ASN A 95 -11.68 20.68 -16.46
CA ASN A 95 -11.38 21.01 -17.86
C ASN A 95 -12.29 20.29 -18.87
N VAL A 96 -13.13 19.36 -18.41
CA VAL A 96 -14.05 18.60 -19.27
C VAL A 96 -15.23 19.47 -19.69
N PRO A 97 -15.59 19.48 -20.99
CA PRO A 97 -16.83 20.12 -21.43
C PRO A 97 -18.05 19.54 -20.72
N ASP A 98 -19.05 20.40 -20.47
CA ASP A 98 -20.28 19.96 -19.81
C ASP A 98 -20.97 18.82 -20.59
N PRO A 99 -21.58 17.86 -19.87
CA PRO A 99 -22.23 16.72 -20.49
C PRO A 99 -23.39 17.17 -21.39
N VAL A 100 -23.68 16.36 -22.40
CA VAL A 100 -24.85 16.53 -23.27
C VAL A 100 -25.77 15.33 -23.16
N ASP A 101 -27.07 15.54 -23.29
CA ASP A 101 -28.01 14.42 -23.37
C ASP A 101 -27.94 13.72 -24.74
N PHE A 102 -28.68 12.63 -24.90
CA PHE A 102 -28.75 11.90 -26.18
C PHE A 102 -29.31 12.72 -27.34
N ARG A 103 -29.98 13.85 -27.05
CA ARG A 103 -30.56 14.78 -28.03
C ARG A 103 -29.64 15.98 -28.30
N GLY A 104 -28.47 16.05 -27.67
CA GLY A 104 -27.50 17.15 -27.83
C GLY A 104 -27.78 18.38 -26.97
N ARG A 105 -28.72 18.34 -26.02
CA ARG A 105 -28.96 19.44 -25.08
C ARG A 105 -27.86 19.45 -24.02
N LYS A 106 -27.34 20.63 -23.68
CA LYS A 106 -26.36 20.79 -22.60
C LYS A 106 -27.02 20.46 -21.26
N LEU A 107 -26.34 19.63 -20.48
CA LEU A 107 -26.67 19.30 -19.10
C LEU A 107 -25.70 20.03 -18.17
N GLY A 108 -26.16 20.35 -16.97
CA GLY A 108 -25.27 20.76 -15.90
C GLY A 108 -24.29 19.65 -15.52
N ARG A 109 -23.25 19.99 -14.76
CA ARG A 109 -22.29 19.01 -14.22
C ARG A 109 -22.87 18.04 -13.20
N ASP A 110 -24.12 18.24 -12.79
CA ASP A 110 -24.93 17.32 -12.00
C ASP A 110 -25.77 16.36 -12.88
N GLY A 111 -25.68 16.48 -14.20
CA GLY A 111 -26.41 15.66 -15.16
C GLY A 111 -27.85 16.10 -15.41
N LYS A 112 -28.31 17.21 -14.82
CA LYS A 112 -29.67 17.71 -15.01
C LYS A 112 -29.71 18.73 -16.13
N LEU A 113 -30.89 18.90 -16.74
CA LEU A 113 -31.10 20.04 -17.63
C LEU A 113 -31.04 21.32 -16.79
N PRO A 114 -30.44 22.40 -17.30
CA PRO A 114 -30.61 23.69 -16.66
C PRO A 114 -32.11 23.97 -16.57
N GLU A 115 -32.61 24.31 -15.38
CA GLU A 115 -33.97 24.81 -15.25
C GLU A 115 -34.09 25.98 -16.21
N ALA A 116 -35.07 25.91 -17.12
CA ALA A 116 -35.27 26.96 -18.11
C ALA A 116 -35.25 28.31 -17.40
N GLU A 117 -34.48 29.28 -17.90
CA GLU A 117 -34.60 30.67 -17.48
C GLU A 117 -36.10 31.00 -17.58
N HIS A 118 -36.74 31.11 -16.43
CA HIS A 118 -38.15 31.45 -16.31
C HIS A 118 -38.32 32.87 -16.84
N HIS A 119 -38.65 32.98 -18.12
CA HIS A 119 -39.10 34.19 -18.79
C HIS A 119 -40.55 34.04 -19.20
#